data_AF-A0A2U3QKB5-F1
#
_entry.id   AF-A0A2U3QKB5-F1
#
_cell.length_a   1.000
_cell.length_b   1.000
_cell.length_c   1.000
_cell.angle_alpha   90.00
_cell.angle_beta   90.00
_cell.angle_gamma   90.00
#
_symmetry.space_group_name_H-M   'P 1'
#
loop_
_entity.id
_entity.type
_entity.pdbx_description
1 polymer ?
#
loop_
_entity_poly.entity_id
_entity_poly.type
_entity_poly.pdbx_seq_one_letter_code
_entity_poly.pdbx_strand_id
1 'polypeptide(L)' 'MKGKQIAGFAVVTYPAKYGNSGVMTFIVNQDGVVYQKDLGKNTEKTAKAMKAFDPDKTWKKVE' A
#
# COMPACT_ATOMS: atom_id res chain seq x y z
N MET A 1 19.71 1.80 5.08
CA MET A 1 19.70 2.75 3.94
C MET A 1 18.48 3.64 4.09
N LYS A 2 18.66 4.92 4.45
CA LYS A 2 17.55 5.89 4.52
C LYS A 2 17.25 6.32 3.08
N GLY A 3 16.17 5.76 2.52
CA GLY A 3 15.73 5.98 1.16
C GLY A 3 15.47 7.47 0.91
N LYS A 4 16.25 8.00 -0.03
CA LYS A 4 16.20 9.36 -0.54
C LYS A 4 14.76 9.63 -1.02
N GLN A 5 14.05 10.57 -0.38
CA GLN A 5 12.80 11.11 -0.94
C GLN A 5 13.17 11.97 -2.16
N ILE A 6 13.39 11.32 -3.29
CA ILE A 6 13.55 11.97 -4.59
C ILE A 6 12.15 12.07 -5.17
N ALA A 7 11.54 13.26 -5.10
CA ALA A 7 10.34 13.72 -5.83
C ALA A 7 9.45 12.66 -6.51
N GLY A 8 9.00 11.66 -5.76
CA GLY A 8 8.17 10.55 -6.23
C GLY A 8 6.85 10.52 -5.50
N PHE A 9 5.83 9.95 -6.14
CA PHE A 9 4.52 9.76 -5.53
C PHE A 9 4.19 8.27 -5.46
N ALA A 10 3.28 7.94 -4.57
CA ALA A 10 2.69 6.61 -4.51
C ALA A 10 1.18 6.72 -4.37
N VAL A 11 0.49 5.72 -4.90
CA VAL A 11 -0.96 5.58 -4.76
C VAL A 11 -1.22 4.36 -3.90
N VAL A 12 -2.14 4.51 -2.95
CA VAL A 12 -2.69 3.39 -2.17
C VAL A 12 -4.12 3.14 -2.64
N THR A 13 -4.47 1.87 -2.85
CA THR A 13 -5.84 1.43 -3.12
C THR A 13 -6.25 0.35 -2.14
N TYR A 14 -7.51 0.38 -1.72
CA TYR A 14 -8.05 -0.54 -0.74
C TYR A 14 -9.55 -0.77 -0.97
N PRO A 15 -10.12 -1.90 -0.51
CA PRO A 15 -11.55 -2.17 -0.62
C PRO A 15 -12.37 -1.09 0.08
N ALA A 16 -13.44 -0.63 -0.58
CA ALA A 16 -14.42 0.30 0.01
C ALA A 16 -15.02 -0.24 1.32
N LYS A 17 -15.23 -1.57 1.38
CA LYS A 17 -15.59 -2.32 2.58
C LYS A 17 -14.80 -3.62 2.63
N TYR A 18 -13.90 -3.73 3.61
CA TYR A 18 -13.08 -4.93 3.84
C TYR A 18 -13.94 -6.18 4.02
N GLY A 19 -13.56 -7.28 3.37
CA GLY A 19 -14.26 -8.56 3.41
C GLY A 19 -15.54 -8.63 2.58
N ASN A 20 -16.00 -7.51 2.00
CA ASN A 20 -17.17 -7.47 1.12
C ASN A 20 -16.76 -7.09 -0.31
N SER A 21 -16.10 -5.94 -0.47
CA SER A 21 -15.60 -5.46 -1.77
C SER A 21 -14.18 -5.96 -2.11
N GLY A 22 -13.56 -6.70 -1.19
CA GLY A 22 -12.19 -7.21 -1.30
C GLY A 22 -11.48 -7.28 0.05
N VAL A 23 -10.29 -7.87 0.06
CA VAL A 23 -9.43 -7.99 1.27
C VAL A 23 -8.04 -7.40 1.08
N MET A 24 -7.60 -7.20 -0.15
CA MET A 24 -6.24 -6.75 -0.45
C MET A 24 -6.13 -5.23 -0.51
N THR A 25 -5.03 -4.72 0.03
CA THR A 25 -4.56 -3.34 -0.17
C THR A 25 -3.38 -3.37 -1.14
N PHE A 26 -3.33 -2.43 -2.06
CA PHE A 26 -2.22 -2.27 -2.99
C PHE A 26 -1.55 -0.91 -2.82
N ILE A 27 -0.23 -0.88 -2.97
CA ILE A 27 0.55 0.36 -3.11
C ILE A 27 1.39 0.29 -4.37
N VAL A 28 1.45 1.38 -5.11
CA VAL A 28 2.23 1.51 -6.34
C VAL A 28 3.07 2.78 -6.30
N ASN A 29 4.33 2.69 -6.71
CA ASN A 29 5.23 3.84 -6.81
C ASN A 29 5.26 4.41 -8.24
N GLN A 30 5.99 5.51 -8.45
CA GLN A 30 6.11 6.16 -9.75
C GLN A 30 6.74 5.28 -10.86
N ASP A 31 7.44 4.21 -10.49
CA ASP A 31 8.06 3.26 -11.42
C ASP A 31 7.10 2.12 -11.82
N GLY A 32 5.85 2.16 -11.34
CA GLY A 32 4.84 1.12 -11.60
C GLY A 32 5.03 -0.15 -10.79
N VAL A 33 5.93 -0.17 -9.79
CA VAL A 33 6.12 -1.34 -8.93
C VAL A 33 4.96 -1.45 -7.94
N VAL A 34 4.22 -2.54 -8.04
CA VAL A 34 3.04 -2.80 -7.19
C VAL A 34 3.39 -3.78 -6.07
N TYR A 35 2.94 -3.44 -4.86
CA TYR A 35 2.94 -4.34 -3.71
C TYR A 35 1.52 -4.54 -3.20
N GLN A 36 1.27 -5.71 -2.61
CA GLN A 36 -0.01 -6.08 -2.01
C GLN A 36 0.15 -6.60 -0.58
N LYS A 37 -0.83 -6.30 0.27
CA LYS A 37 -0.92 -6.80 1.64
C LYS A 37 -2.37 -6.80 2.11
N ASP A 38 -2.74 -7.82 2.88
CA ASP A 38 -3.96 -7.81 3.66
C ASP A 38 -3.70 -7.03 4.97
N LEU A 39 -4.36 -5.88 5.14
CA LEU A 39 -4.27 -5.05 6.34
C LEU A 39 -5.40 -5.34 7.36
N GLY A 40 -6.24 -6.32 7.06
CA GLY A 40 -7.36 -6.74 7.90
C GLY A 40 -8.49 -5.72 7.97
N LYS A 41 -9.35 -5.87 8.98
CA LYS A 41 -10.51 -5.01 9.23
C LYS A 41 -10.18 -3.52 9.38
N ASN A 42 -8.92 -3.18 9.69
CA ASN A 42 -8.45 -1.80 9.86
C ASN A 42 -7.90 -1.18 8.57
N THR A 43 -8.06 -1.84 7.42
CA THR A 43 -7.53 -1.42 6.12
C THR A 43 -7.74 0.07 5.84
N GLU A 44 -8.98 0.58 5.93
CA GLU A 44 -9.29 1.98 5.63
C GLU A 44 -8.53 2.96 6.55
N LYS A 45 -8.53 2.69 7.86
CA LYS A 45 -7.83 3.53 8.86
C LYS A 45 -6.33 3.52 8.61
N THR A 46 -5.74 2.35 8.34
CA THR A 46 -4.32 2.21 8.08
C THR A 46 -3.92 2.91 6.78
N ALA A 47 -4.68 2.71 5.69
CA ALA A 47 -4.40 3.34 4.40
C ALA A 47 -4.46 4.87 4.46
N LYS A 48 -5.48 5.43 5.13
CA LYS A 48 -5.61 6.90 5.33
C LYS A 48 -4.49 7.52 6.18
N ALA A 49 -3.84 6.73 7.03
CA ALA A 49 -2.75 7.19 7.88
C ALA A 49 -1.36 7.13 7.20
N MET A 50 -1.26 6.52 6.00
CA MET A 50 0.01 6.41 5.28
C MET A 50 0.49 7.77 4.79
N LYS A 51 1.76 8.08 5.05
CA LYS A 51 2.41 9.35 4.64
C LYS A 51 3.60 9.16 3.71
N ALA A 52 4.04 7.92 3.54
CA ALA A 52 5.21 7.58 2.74
C ALA A 52 5.02 6.20 2.11
N PHE A 53 5.66 6.01 0.96
CA PHE A 53 5.82 4.69 0.37
C PHE A 53 6.96 3.95 1.10
N ASP A 54 6.58 3.05 1.99
CA ASP A 54 7.52 2.27 2.81
C ASP A 54 7.00 0.83 2.99
N PRO A 55 7.01 -0.01 1.93
CA PRO A 55 6.68 -1.42 2.05
C PRO A 55 7.71 -2.13 2.95
N ASP A 56 7.27 -2.52 4.14
CA ASP A 56 8.02 -3.45 4.98
C ASP A 56 8.02 -4.89 4.38
N LYS A 57 8.71 -5.82 5.04
CA LYS A 57 8.87 -7.23 4.60
C LYS A 57 7.55 -8.03 4.50
N THR A 58 6.47 -7.54 5.07
CA THR A 58 5.15 -8.21 5.04
C THR A 58 4.35 -7.85 3.79
N TRP A 59 4.77 -6.82 3.04
CA TRP A 59 4.24 -6.53 1.72
C TRP A 59 4.82 -7.50 0.69
N LYS A 60 3.96 -8.02 -0.18
CA LYS A 60 4.37 -8.90 -1.26
C LYS A 60 4.37 -8.13 -2.56
N LYS A 61 5.46 -8.19 -3.33
CA LYS A 61 5.49 -7.65 -4.69
C LYS A 61 4.47 -8.43 -5.54
N VAL A 62 3.70 -7.72 -6.37
CA VAL A 62 2.81 -8.33 -7.37
C VAL A 62 3.64 -8.62 -8.62
N GLU A 63 3.46 -9.81 -9.21
CA GLU A 63 4.09 -10.21 -10.49
C GLU A 63 3.35 -9.62 -11.69
#